data_AF-A0A7T3P4M1-F1
#
_entry.id   AF-A0A7T3P4M1-F1
#
_cell.length_a   1.000
_cell.length_b   1.000
_cell.length_c   1.000
_cell.angle_alpha   90.00
_cell.angle_beta   90.00
_cell.angle_gamma   90.00
#
_symmetry.space_group_name_H-M   'P 1'
#
loop_
_entity.id
_entity.type
_entity.pdbx_description
1 polymer ?
#
loop_
_entity_poly.entity_id
_entity_poly.type
_entity_poly.pdbx_seq_one_letter_code
_entity_poly.pdbx_strand_id
1 'polypeptide(L)'
;NKTTDLIDFIVVQVAFCLLYGIIFILGVFGNVLVCFVVFRNRAMQTVTNLFITNLALSDILLCIFAVPLTPMYTFLGRWVFGRLLCHLMPYAQGTSVYISTLTLTSIAIDRFFVIIYPFHPRMKLNTCIFIIVFIWIFSLVVTCPYGLFMGIQITNNKTYCEESWPADRSRKIFGVFTSVLQFVIPFLVIAICYTCVSIRLNDRARSKPG
;
A
#
# COMPACT_ATOMS: atom_id res chain seq x y z
N ASN A 1 33.78 0.12 -21.43
CA ASN A 1 32.44 0.02 -22.02
C ASN A 1 31.38 0.29 -20.97
N LYS A 2 31.07 1.57 -20.74
CA LYS A 2 29.91 1.98 -19.95
C LYS A 2 28.70 1.85 -20.87
N THR A 3 27.79 0.95 -20.55
CA THR A 3 26.41 1.05 -21.01
C THR A 3 25.94 2.46 -20.64
N THR A 4 25.63 3.27 -21.64
CA THR A 4 24.84 4.49 -21.44
C THR A 4 23.51 3.99 -20.89
N ASP A 5 23.34 4.06 -19.58
CA ASP A 5 22.16 3.50 -18.93
C ASP A 5 20.93 4.18 -19.55
N LEU A 6 19.87 3.42 -19.83
CA LEU A 6 18.67 3.91 -20.52
C LEU A 6 18.06 5.17 -19.87
N ILE A 7 18.42 5.40 -18.61
CA ILE A 7 18.01 6.47 -17.71
C ILE A 7 18.70 7.81 -18.05
N ASP A 8 19.82 7.80 -18.78
CA ASP A 8 20.55 9.01 -19.21
C ASP A 8 19.92 9.67 -20.44
N PHE A 9 19.05 8.96 -21.17
CA PHE A 9 18.33 9.55 -22.29
C PHE A 9 17.29 10.56 -21.76
N ILE A 10 17.43 11.82 -22.19
CA ILE A 10 16.52 12.93 -21.82
C ILE A 10 15.05 12.56 -22.07
N VAL A 11 14.76 11.85 -23.17
CA VAL A 11 13.41 11.39 -23.50
C VAL A 11 12.83 10.48 -22.41
N VAL A 12 13.63 9.57 -21.88
CA VAL A 12 13.22 8.66 -20.79
C VAL A 12 13.00 9.45 -19.51
N GLN A 13 13.91 10.36 -19.15
CA GLN A 13 13.75 11.20 -17.96
C GLN A 13 12.47 12.05 -18.01
N VAL A 14 12.20 12.70 -19.15
CA VAL A 14 10.98 13.50 -19.35
C VAL A 14 9.73 12.63 -19.27
N ALA A 15 9.73 11.45 -19.90
CA ALA A 15 8.60 10.52 -19.85
C ALA A 15 8.29 10.05 -18.41
N PHE A 16 9.33 9.68 -17.65
CA PHE A 16 9.18 9.29 -16.25
C PHE A 16 8.71 10.46 -15.38
N CYS A 17 9.26 11.66 -15.53
CA CYS A 17 8.80 12.84 -14.80
C CYS A 17 7.33 13.14 -15.06
N LEU A 18 6.88 13.08 -16.31
CA LEU A 18 5.47 13.27 -16.66
C LEU A 18 4.58 12.18 -16.05
N LEU A 19 4.98 10.92 -16.16
CA LEU A 19 4.20 9.79 -15.65
C LEU A 19 4.08 9.83 -14.11
N TYR A 20 5.19 10.02 -13.40
CA TYR A 20 5.17 10.14 -11.94
C TYR A 20 4.45 11.41 -11.47
N GLY A 21 4.56 12.52 -12.23
CA GLY A 21 3.79 13.74 -11.96
C GLY A 21 2.28 13.52 -12.08
N ILE A 22 1.83 12.81 -13.12
CA ILE A 22 0.41 12.45 -13.30
C ILE A 22 -0.05 11.53 -12.17
N ILE A 23 0.73 10.50 -11.82
CA ILE A 23 0.41 9.60 -10.71
C ILE A 23 0.29 10.38 -9.40
N PHE A 24 1.21 11.31 -9.14
CA PHE A 24 1.18 12.14 -7.95
C PHE A 24 -0.08 13.00 -7.88
N ILE A 25 -0.38 13.74 -8.95
CA ILE A 25 -1.53 14.66 -8.99
C ILE A 25 -2.84 13.87 -8.85
N LEU A 26 -3.04 12.84 -9.68
CA LEU A 26 -4.25 12.03 -9.65
C LEU A 26 -4.38 11.25 -8.34
N GLY A 27 -3.28 10.69 -7.86
CA GLY A 27 -3.23 9.90 -6.63
C GLY A 27 -3.56 10.74 -5.40
N VAL A 28 -2.94 11.91 -5.24
CA VAL A 28 -3.24 12.80 -4.11
C VAL A 28 -4.66 13.37 -4.24
N PHE A 29 -4.99 13.98 -5.38
CA PHE A 29 -6.29 14.63 -5.55
C PHE A 29 -7.45 13.62 -5.43
N GLY A 30 -7.35 12.48 -6.11
CA GLY A 30 -8.38 11.45 -6.10
C GLY A 30 -8.62 10.87 -4.71
N ASN A 31 -7.55 10.50 -3.99
CA ASN A 31 -7.69 9.93 -2.65
C ASN A 31 -8.15 10.97 -1.61
N VAL A 32 -7.73 12.23 -1.72
CA VAL A 32 -8.25 13.31 -0.87
C VAL A 32 -9.74 13.53 -1.11
N LEU A 33 -10.18 13.48 -2.37
CA LEU A 33 -11.60 13.60 -2.72
C LEU A 33 -12.42 12.45 -2.13
N VAL A 34 -11.93 11.20 -2.20
CA VAL A 34 -12.57 10.04 -1.57
C VAL A 34 -12.76 10.27 -0.08
N CYS A 35 -11.71 10.67 0.64
CA CYS A 35 -11.79 11.02 2.06
C CYS A 35 -12.84 12.11 2.28
N PHE A 36 -12.77 13.20 1.53
CA PHE A 36 -13.68 14.35 1.67
C PHE A 36 -15.16 13.96 1.52
N VAL A 37 -15.50 13.19 0.48
CA VAL A 37 -16.89 12.77 0.20
C VAL A 37 -17.45 11.90 1.33
N VAL A 38 -16.67 10.94 1.83
CA VAL A 38 -17.10 10.05 2.92
C VAL A 38 -17.24 10.81 4.25
N PHE A 39 -16.35 11.75 4.55
CA PHE A 39 -16.46 12.58 5.75
C PHE A 39 -17.63 13.56 5.69
N ARG A 40 -17.89 14.15 4.51
CA ARG A 40 -18.97 15.13 4.34
C ARG A 40 -20.36 14.50 4.39
N ASN A 41 -20.54 13.32 3.79
CA ASN A 41 -21.85 12.68 3.68
C ASN A 41 -22.02 11.56 4.72
N ARG A 42 -22.79 11.82 5.78
CA ARG A 42 -23.08 10.82 6.82
C ARG A 42 -23.75 9.55 6.29
N ALA A 43 -24.56 9.65 5.24
CA ALA A 43 -25.17 8.47 4.62
C ALA A 43 -24.13 7.54 3.97
N MET A 44 -22.96 8.07 3.63
CA MET A 44 -21.84 7.30 3.06
C MET A 44 -20.92 6.71 4.14
N GLN A 45 -21.15 6.93 5.43
CA GLN A 45 -20.31 6.40 6.52
C GLN A 45 -20.66 4.94 6.85
N THR A 46 -20.59 4.09 5.83
CA THR A 46 -20.78 2.64 5.94
C THR A 46 -19.44 1.93 6.17
N VAL A 47 -19.49 0.68 6.64
CA VAL A 47 -18.30 -0.13 6.92
C VAL A 47 -17.39 -0.27 5.69
N THR A 48 -17.94 -0.57 4.51
CA THR A 48 -17.16 -0.65 3.27
C THR A 48 -16.50 0.69 2.94
N ASN A 49 -17.24 1.80 3.07
CA ASN A 49 -16.72 3.13 2.74
C ASN A 49 -15.64 3.59 3.73
N LEU A 50 -15.69 3.16 5.00
CA LEU A 50 -14.59 3.40 5.94
C LEU A 50 -13.32 2.66 5.55
N PHE A 51 -13.41 1.43 5.06
CA PHE A 51 -12.24 0.73 4.51
C PHE A 51 -11.72 1.40 3.23
N ILE A 52 -12.61 1.91 2.38
CA ILE A 52 -12.21 2.71 1.20
C ILE A 52 -11.49 4.00 1.63
N THR A 53 -11.97 4.70 2.65
CA THR A 53 -11.26 5.86 3.23
C THR A 53 -9.91 5.44 3.82
N ASN A 54 -9.82 4.28 4.47
CA ASN A 54 -8.55 3.79 5.01
C ASN A 54 -7.51 3.52 3.90
N LEU A 55 -7.94 2.94 2.78
CA LEU A 55 -7.12 2.79 1.57
C LEU A 55 -6.68 4.14 1.01
N ALA A 56 -7.59 5.11 0.92
CA ALA A 56 -7.26 6.44 0.44
C ALA A 56 -6.22 7.14 1.34
N LEU A 57 -6.29 6.95 2.66
CA LEU A 57 -5.28 7.49 3.59
C LEU A 57 -3.90 6.84 3.40
N SER A 58 -3.83 5.52 3.24
CA SER A 58 -2.56 4.84 2.98
C SER A 58 -1.97 5.22 1.61
N ASP A 59 -2.80 5.37 0.59
CA ASP A 59 -2.36 5.77 -0.74
C ASP A 59 -1.88 7.23 -0.79
N ILE A 60 -2.51 8.15 -0.03
CA ILE A 60 -2.00 9.53 0.14
C ILE A 60 -0.59 9.50 0.76
N LEU A 61 -0.36 8.68 1.79
CA LEU A 61 0.94 8.52 2.42
C LEU A 61 1.99 8.08 1.38
N LEU A 62 1.67 7.09 0.56
CA LEU A 62 2.55 6.59 -0.49
C LEU A 62 2.79 7.65 -1.58
N CYS A 63 1.76 8.38 -1.99
CA CYS A 63 1.87 9.45 -2.98
C CYS A 63 2.75 10.60 -2.49
N ILE A 64 2.66 10.99 -1.21
CA ILE A 64 3.45 12.11 -0.67
C ILE A 64 4.94 11.74 -0.56
N PHE A 65 5.24 10.52 -0.08
CA PHE A 65 6.63 10.13 0.20
C PHE A 65 7.27 9.39 -0.98
N ALA A 66 6.70 8.26 -1.41
CA ALA A 66 7.37 7.37 -2.34
C ALA A 66 7.39 7.90 -3.77
N VAL A 67 6.26 8.43 -4.26
CA VAL A 67 6.09 8.83 -5.67
C VAL A 67 7.05 9.95 -6.09
N PRO A 68 7.29 11.02 -5.32
CA PRO A 68 8.27 12.04 -5.71
C PRO A 68 9.71 11.68 -5.35
N LEU A 69 9.95 11.06 -4.18
CA LEU A 69 11.33 10.85 -3.69
C LEU A 69 12.06 9.73 -4.44
N THR A 70 11.36 8.66 -4.84
CA THR A 70 11.96 7.52 -5.56
C THR A 70 12.56 7.90 -6.92
N PRO A 71 11.81 8.54 -7.84
CA PRO A 71 12.37 8.94 -9.13
C PRO A 71 13.46 10.01 -8.95
N MET A 72 13.30 10.96 -8.03
CA MET A 72 14.35 11.95 -7.76
C MET A 72 15.64 11.28 -7.27
N TYR A 73 15.57 10.34 -6.34
CA TYR A 73 16.75 9.58 -5.89
C TYR A 73 17.40 8.82 -7.06
N THR A 74 16.57 8.21 -7.92
CA THR A 74 17.04 7.48 -9.10
C THR A 74 17.76 8.40 -10.10
N PHE A 75 17.21 9.57 -10.41
CA PHE A 75 17.81 10.50 -11.37
C PHE A 75 19.02 11.25 -10.82
N LEU A 76 19.02 11.60 -9.54
CA LEU A 76 20.17 12.27 -8.92
C LEU A 76 21.35 11.31 -8.73
N GLY A 77 21.09 9.99 -8.65
CA GLY A 77 22.11 8.97 -8.37
C GLY A 77 22.81 9.15 -7.01
N ARG A 78 22.21 9.96 -6.12
CA ARG A 78 22.67 10.26 -4.76
C ARG A 78 21.48 10.70 -3.90
N TRP A 79 21.58 10.43 -2.60
CA TRP A 79 20.59 10.83 -1.61
C TRP A 79 20.85 12.25 -1.08
N VAL A 80 19.89 13.16 -1.28
CA VAL A 80 20.00 14.58 -0.89
C VAL A 80 18.93 15.04 0.12
N PHE A 81 17.97 14.17 0.45
CA PHE A 81 16.80 14.52 1.26
C PHE A 81 17.04 14.47 2.78
N GLY A 82 18.30 14.24 3.19
CA GLY A 82 18.71 14.18 4.59
C GLY A 82 18.37 12.86 5.28
N ARG A 83 18.83 12.71 6.53
CA ARG A 83 18.73 11.46 7.29
C ARG A 83 17.30 11.06 7.62
N LEU A 84 16.47 12.03 8.02
CA LEU A 84 15.09 11.76 8.41
C LEU A 84 14.30 11.08 7.30
N LEU A 85 14.34 11.62 6.07
CA LEU A 85 13.63 11.05 4.93
C LEU A 85 14.21 9.70 4.49
N CYS A 86 15.49 9.43 4.75
CA CYS A 86 16.10 8.14 4.42
C CYS A 86 15.49 6.99 5.23
N HIS A 87 15.14 7.24 6.50
CA HIS A 87 14.42 6.28 7.34
C HIS A 87 12.90 6.33 7.07
N LEU A 88 12.34 7.54 6.94
CA LEU A 88 10.89 7.74 6.88
C LEU A 88 10.28 7.27 5.55
N MET A 89 10.95 7.49 4.41
CA MET A 89 10.43 7.12 3.10
C MET A 89 10.15 5.60 2.99
N PRO A 90 11.13 4.69 3.19
CA PRO A 90 10.90 3.25 3.11
C PRO A 90 9.94 2.74 4.20
N TYR A 91 9.99 3.33 5.40
CA TYR A 91 9.07 3.00 6.48
C TYR A 91 7.61 3.36 6.13
N ALA A 92 7.37 4.57 5.62
CA ALA A 92 6.05 5.03 5.20
C ALA A 92 5.52 4.24 4.01
N GLN A 93 6.40 3.92 3.04
CA GLN A 93 6.06 3.08 1.90
C GLN A 93 5.65 1.68 2.36
N GLY A 94 6.47 1.00 3.17
CA GLY A 94 6.13 -0.32 3.70
C GLY A 94 4.82 -0.31 4.48
N THR A 95 4.65 0.68 5.35
CA THR A 95 3.43 0.83 6.17
C THR A 95 2.19 1.01 5.31
N SER A 96 2.26 1.87 4.29
CA SER A 96 1.16 2.09 3.35
C SER A 96 0.75 0.79 2.65
N VAL A 97 1.70 0.03 2.11
CA VAL A 97 1.35 -1.20 1.37
C VAL A 97 0.75 -2.27 2.30
N TYR A 98 1.25 -2.40 3.53
CA TYR A 98 0.63 -3.28 4.52
C TYR A 98 -0.80 -2.87 4.86
N ILE A 99 -1.04 -1.57 5.11
CA ILE A 99 -2.39 -1.06 5.38
C ILE A 99 -3.31 -1.34 4.20
N SER A 100 -2.87 -1.05 2.97
CA SER A 100 -3.68 -1.24 1.77
C SER A 100 -4.04 -2.72 1.58
N THR A 101 -3.07 -3.63 1.68
CA THR A 101 -3.33 -5.06 1.47
C THR A 101 -4.22 -5.67 2.56
N LEU A 102 -3.98 -5.35 3.83
CA LEU A 102 -4.82 -5.85 4.92
C LEU A 102 -6.24 -5.27 4.86
N THR A 103 -6.38 -4.03 4.39
CA THR A 103 -7.69 -3.42 4.15
C THR A 103 -8.44 -4.11 3.01
N LEU A 104 -7.78 -4.36 1.88
CA LEU A 104 -8.37 -5.13 0.77
C LEU A 104 -8.80 -6.53 1.20
N THR A 105 -7.99 -7.20 2.02
CA THR A 105 -8.32 -8.50 2.60
C THR A 105 -9.56 -8.41 3.48
N SER A 106 -9.65 -7.38 4.33
CA SER A 106 -10.81 -7.14 5.19
C SER A 106 -12.08 -6.87 4.39
N ILE A 107 -11.99 -6.10 3.29
CA ILE A 107 -13.10 -5.88 2.36
C ILE A 107 -13.55 -7.20 1.72
N ALA A 108 -12.61 -8.03 1.25
CA ALA A 108 -12.93 -9.32 0.64
C ALA A 108 -13.67 -10.26 1.62
N ILE A 109 -13.21 -10.30 2.87
CA ILE A 109 -13.84 -11.09 3.93
C ILE A 109 -15.24 -10.55 4.26
N ASP A 110 -15.41 -9.23 4.44
CA ASP A 110 -16.72 -8.62 4.68
C ASP A 110 -17.70 -8.97 3.56
N ARG A 111 -17.27 -8.83 2.30
CA ARG A 111 -18.09 -9.18 1.13
C ARG A 111 -18.44 -10.65 1.09
N PHE A 112 -17.50 -11.52 1.41
CA PHE A 112 -17.75 -12.96 1.51
C PHE A 112 -18.85 -13.26 2.53
N PHE A 113 -18.75 -12.74 3.76
CA PHE A 113 -19.77 -12.98 4.79
C PHE A 113 -21.14 -12.40 4.40
N VAL A 114 -21.18 -11.16 3.92
CA VAL A 114 -22.44 -10.49 3.54
C VAL A 114 -23.16 -11.22 2.40
N ILE A 115 -22.43 -11.79 1.44
CA ILE A 115 -23.02 -12.42 0.26
C ILE A 115 -23.35 -13.89 0.51
N ILE A 116 -22.43 -14.65 1.12
CA ILE A 116 -22.61 -16.09 1.35
C ILE A 116 -23.60 -16.34 2.50
N TYR A 117 -23.56 -15.54 3.56
CA TYR A 117 -24.36 -15.71 4.77
C TYR A 117 -25.32 -14.53 5.01
N PRO A 118 -26.38 -14.37 4.19
CA PRO A 118 -27.24 -13.19 4.22
C PRO A 118 -28.02 -13.00 5.53
N PHE A 119 -28.19 -14.07 6.32
CA PHE A 119 -28.90 -14.04 7.61
C PHE A 119 -27.97 -13.75 8.80
N HIS A 120 -26.65 -13.74 8.59
CA HIS A 120 -25.72 -13.33 9.65
C HIS A 120 -25.75 -11.80 9.81
N PRO A 121 -25.63 -11.30 11.06
CA PRO A 121 -25.58 -9.87 11.30
C PRO A 121 -24.37 -9.26 10.60
N ARG A 122 -24.60 -8.12 9.93
CA ARG A 122 -23.53 -7.38 9.26
C ARG A 122 -22.49 -6.88 10.27
N MET A 123 -21.27 -6.68 9.80
CA MET A 123 -20.21 -6.07 10.59
C MET A 123 -20.69 -4.73 11.16
N LYS A 124 -20.50 -4.54 12.47
CA LYS A 124 -20.82 -3.29 13.16
C LYS A 124 -19.72 -2.26 12.91
N LEU A 125 -20.09 -0.98 12.97
CA LEU A 125 -19.15 0.14 12.79
C LEU A 125 -17.98 0.06 13.79
N ASN A 126 -18.27 -0.23 15.06
CA ASN A 126 -17.25 -0.35 16.10
C ASN A 126 -16.23 -1.45 15.79
N THR A 127 -16.67 -2.58 15.24
CA THR A 127 -15.79 -3.67 14.81
C THR A 127 -14.91 -3.24 13.64
N CYS A 128 -15.47 -2.52 12.66
CA CYS A 128 -14.71 -1.96 11.55
C CYS A 128 -13.62 -0.99 12.02
N ILE A 129 -13.96 -0.07 12.93
CA ILE A 129 -12.98 0.87 13.51
C ILE A 129 -11.88 0.12 14.26
N PHE A 130 -12.24 -0.91 15.04
CA PHE A 130 -11.25 -1.75 15.72
C PHE A 130 -10.31 -2.44 14.74
N ILE A 131 -10.83 -3.00 13.64
CA ILE A 131 -10.02 -3.62 12.58
C ILE A 131 -9.08 -2.60 11.95
N ILE A 132 -9.55 -1.39 11.63
CA ILE A 132 -8.70 -0.33 11.08
C ILE A 132 -7.57 0.01 12.04
N VAL A 133 -7.87 0.26 13.32
CA VAL A 133 -6.84 0.57 14.33
C VAL A 133 -5.84 -0.57 14.45
N PHE A 134 -6.30 -1.82 14.47
CA PHE A 134 -5.44 -3.00 14.47
C PHE A 134 -4.53 -3.04 13.24
N ILE A 135 -5.07 -2.82 12.04
CA ILE A 135 -4.29 -2.79 10.79
C ILE A 135 -3.18 -1.74 10.88
N TRP A 136 -3.48 -0.54 11.37
CA TRP A 136 -2.48 0.52 11.52
C TRP A 136 -1.37 0.12 12.49
N ILE A 137 -1.72 -0.31 13.70
CA ILE A 137 -0.74 -0.71 14.72
C ILE A 137 0.12 -1.88 14.20
N PHE A 138 -0.52 -2.91 13.66
CA PHE A 138 0.17 -4.07 13.12
C PHE A 138 1.12 -3.68 11.98
N SER A 139 0.66 -2.85 11.05
CA SER A 139 1.48 -2.40 9.91
C SER A 139 2.70 -1.61 10.40
N LEU A 140 2.52 -0.66 11.31
CA LEU A 140 3.61 0.15 11.88
C LEU A 140 4.65 -0.71 12.61
N VAL A 141 4.20 -1.73 13.35
CA VAL A 141 5.09 -2.64 14.09
C VAL A 141 5.88 -3.52 13.13
N VAL A 142 5.21 -4.14 12.16
CA VAL A 142 5.86 -5.08 11.22
C VAL A 142 6.84 -4.38 10.29
N THR A 143 6.59 -3.11 9.94
CA THR A 143 7.46 -2.33 9.04
C THR A 143 8.56 -1.58 9.78
N CYS A 144 8.56 -1.57 11.12
CA CYS A 144 9.58 -0.92 11.94
C CYS A 144 11.04 -1.26 11.51
N PRO A 145 11.39 -2.52 11.16
CA PRO A 145 12.71 -2.86 10.65
C PRO A 145 13.12 -2.09 9.39
N TYR A 146 12.18 -1.75 8.48
CA TYR A 146 12.49 -0.92 7.31
C TYR A 146 12.96 0.48 7.71
N GLY A 147 12.41 1.06 8.78
CA GLY A 147 12.86 2.36 9.30
C GLY A 147 14.19 2.26 10.04
N LEU A 148 14.36 1.21 10.86
CA LEU A 148 15.55 1.05 11.71
C LEU A 148 16.81 0.64 10.95
N PHE A 149 16.67 -0.27 9.98
CA PHE A 149 17.81 -0.83 9.25
C PHE A 149 18.10 -0.09 7.95
N MET A 150 17.32 0.92 7.56
CA MET A 150 17.75 1.85 6.50
C MET A 150 18.74 2.85 7.06
N GLY A 151 19.76 3.21 6.28
CA GLY A 151 20.82 4.10 6.76
C GLY A 151 21.50 4.85 5.63
N ILE A 152 22.11 5.98 6.00
CA ILE A 152 22.96 6.74 5.09
C ILE A 152 24.32 6.06 5.00
N GLN A 153 24.76 5.75 3.78
CA GLN A 153 26.09 5.26 3.48
C GLN A 153 26.80 6.24 2.54
N ILE A 154 28.10 6.46 2.74
CA ILE A 154 28.90 7.35 1.88
C ILE A 154 29.92 6.49 1.12
N THR A 155 29.77 6.45 -0.20
CA THR A 155 30.63 5.69 -1.10
C THR A 155 31.11 6.60 -2.22
N ASN A 156 32.42 6.65 -2.49
CA ASN A 156 33.00 7.47 -3.56
C ASN A 156 32.56 8.95 -3.53
N ASN A 157 32.52 9.56 -2.34
CA ASN A 157 32.07 10.95 -2.11
C ASN A 157 30.60 11.22 -2.52
N LYS A 158 29.79 10.16 -2.64
CA LYS A 158 28.34 10.22 -2.85
C LYS A 158 27.61 9.60 -1.67
N THR A 159 26.49 10.22 -1.30
CA THR A 159 25.60 9.77 -0.24
C THR A 159 24.55 8.84 -0.82
N TYR A 160 24.32 7.69 -0.21
CA TYR A 160 23.30 6.72 -0.57
C TYR A 160 22.41 6.43 0.64
N CYS A 161 21.17 6.04 0.39
CA CYS A 161 20.24 5.59 1.41
C CYS A 161 19.96 4.11 1.15
N GLU A 162 20.60 3.24 1.90
CA GLU A 162 20.61 1.80 1.65
C GLU A 162 20.31 0.99 2.91
N GLU A 163 19.93 -0.26 2.70
CA GLU A 163 19.67 -1.20 3.77
C GLU A 163 20.98 -1.62 4.45
N SER A 164 21.08 -1.36 5.75
CA SER A 164 22.20 -1.66 6.63
C SER A 164 21.80 -2.73 7.66
N TRP A 165 21.44 -3.92 7.18
CA TRP A 165 21.11 -5.05 8.05
C TRP A 165 22.35 -5.58 8.80
N PRO A 166 22.21 -6.02 10.06
CA PRO A 166 23.32 -6.57 10.84
C PRO A 166 23.87 -7.89 10.27
N ALA A 167 23.05 -8.65 9.53
CA ALA A 167 23.45 -9.85 8.84
C ALA A 167 22.57 -10.07 7.59
N ASP A 168 23.16 -10.60 6.52
CA ASP A 168 22.44 -10.96 5.30
C ASP A 168 21.32 -11.99 5.54
N ARG A 169 21.53 -12.88 6.51
CA ARG A 169 20.51 -13.85 6.93
C ARG A 169 19.26 -13.15 7.47
N SER A 170 19.41 -12.11 8.28
CA SER A 170 18.30 -11.33 8.83
C SER A 170 17.52 -10.61 7.74
N ARG A 171 18.24 -10.00 6.77
CA ARG A 171 17.63 -9.38 5.58
C ARG A 171 16.77 -10.37 4.80
N LYS A 172 17.30 -11.57 4.52
CA LYS A 172 16.58 -12.62 3.77
C LYS A 172 15.37 -13.14 4.54
N ILE A 173 15.53 -13.43 5.84
CA ILE A 173 14.42 -13.90 6.69
C ILE A 173 13.31 -12.87 6.73
N PHE A 174 13.66 -11.59 6.97
CA PHE A 174 12.68 -10.52 6.98
C PHE A 174 11.99 -10.34 5.63
N GLY A 175 12.76 -10.35 4.53
CA GLY A 175 12.21 -10.28 3.18
C GLY A 175 11.22 -11.41 2.87
N VAL A 176 11.55 -12.66 3.22
CA VAL A 176 10.64 -13.81 3.05
C VAL A 176 9.41 -13.67 3.93
N PHE A 177 9.59 -13.33 5.22
CA PHE A 177 8.51 -13.13 6.17
C PHE A 177 7.52 -12.06 5.67
N THR A 178 8.04 -10.90 5.27
CA THR A 178 7.24 -9.82 4.71
C THR A 178 6.55 -10.22 3.42
N SER A 179 7.24 -10.89 2.49
CA SER A 179 6.61 -11.38 1.25
C SER A 179 5.44 -12.32 1.52
N VAL A 180 5.58 -13.24 2.48
CA VAL A 180 4.50 -14.17 2.84
C VAL A 180 3.31 -13.43 3.46
N LEU A 181 3.57 -12.58 4.44
CA LEU A 181 2.50 -11.87 5.17
C LEU A 181 1.81 -10.79 4.33
N GLN A 182 2.56 -10.09 3.49
CA GLN A 182 2.06 -8.95 2.72
C GLN A 182 1.49 -9.37 1.36
N PHE A 183 1.97 -10.48 0.76
CA PHE A 183 1.53 -10.89 -0.56
C PHE A 183 0.83 -12.26 -0.54
N VAL A 184 1.52 -13.32 -0.12
CA VAL A 184 1.01 -14.70 -0.28
C VAL A 184 -0.29 -14.94 0.49
N ILE A 185 -0.31 -14.64 1.80
CA ILE A 185 -1.49 -14.87 2.64
C ILE A 185 -2.67 -13.99 2.19
N PRO A 186 -2.51 -12.66 2.04
CA PRO A 186 -3.60 -11.80 1.58
C PRO A 186 -4.13 -12.18 0.21
N PHE A 187 -3.25 -12.49 -0.74
CA PHE A 187 -3.65 -12.88 -2.09
C PHE A 187 -4.50 -14.15 -2.08
N LEU A 188 -4.10 -15.18 -1.34
CA LEU A 188 -4.87 -16.42 -1.23
C LEU A 188 -6.24 -16.17 -0.60
N VAL A 189 -6.31 -15.39 0.49
CA VAL A 189 -7.58 -15.06 1.14
C VAL A 189 -8.50 -14.29 0.19
N ILE A 190 -7.99 -13.23 -0.45
CA ILE A 190 -8.74 -12.41 -1.41
C ILE A 190 -9.24 -13.28 -2.58
N ALA A 191 -8.37 -14.12 -3.15
CA ALA A 191 -8.70 -14.99 -4.28
C ALA A 191 -9.80 -15.98 -3.90
N ILE A 192 -9.69 -16.66 -2.75
CA ILE A 192 -10.70 -17.60 -2.27
C ILE A 192 -12.03 -16.87 -2.03
N CYS A 193 -12.02 -15.76 -1.29
CA CYS A 193 -13.22 -14.99 -0.98
C CYS A 193 -13.96 -14.53 -2.25
N TYR A 194 -13.25 -13.90 -3.19
CA TYR A 194 -13.87 -13.41 -4.42
C TYR A 194 -14.27 -14.52 -5.39
N THR A 195 -13.59 -15.66 -5.40
CA THR A 195 -14.01 -16.82 -6.18
C THR A 195 -15.34 -17.36 -5.65
N CYS A 196 -15.47 -17.57 -4.34
CA CYS A 196 -16.73 -18.01 -3.73
C CYS A 196 -17.87 -17.01 -3.96
N VAL A 197 -17.59 -15.71 -3.81
CA VAL A 197 -18.56 -14.65 -4.10
C VAL A 197 -19.03 -14.71 -5.56
N SER A 198 -18.11 -14.83 -6.51
CA SER A 198 -18.42 -14.90 -7.93
C SER A 198 -19.30 -16.11 -8.28
N ILE A 199 -18.97 -17.28 -7.75
CA ILE A 199 -19.78 -18.51 -7.94
C ILE A 199 -21.20 -18.28 -7.39
N ARG A 200 -21.32 -17.81 -6.14
CA ARG A 200 -22.62 -17.62 -5.49
C ARG A 200 -23.49 -16.60 -6.23
N LEU A 201 -22.89 -15.51 -6.73
CA LEU A 201 -23.60 -14.50 -7.50
C LEU A 201 -24.09 -15.04 -8.86
N ASN A 202 -23.27 -15.86 -9.54
CA ASN A 202 -23.67 -16.52 -10.78
C ASN A 202 -24.84 -17.49 -10.56
N ASP A 203 -24.81 -18.29 -9.48
CA ASP A 203 -25.91 -19.18 -9.12
C ASP A 203 -27.22 -18.42 -8.88
N ARG A 204 -27.14 -17.27 -8.19
CA ARG A 204 -28.32 -16.39 -7.97
C ARG A 204 -28.86 -15.79 -9.26
N ALA A 205 -27.97 -15.43 -10.19
CA ALA A 205 -28.38 -14.89 -11.48
C ALA A 205 -29.11 -15.95 -12.31
N ARG A 206 -28.62 -17.20 -12.30
CA ARG A 206 -29.26 -18.35 -12.96
C ARG A 206 -30.58 -18.76 -12.32
N SER A 207 -30.72 -18.59 -11.00
CA SER A 207 -31.94 -18.97 -10.27
C SER A 207 -33.06 -17.94 -10.31
N LYS A 208 -32.85 -16.73 -10.89
CA LYS A 208 -33.94 -15.77 -11.06
C LYS A 208 -34.87 -16.29 -12.17
N PRO A 209 -36.15 -16.57 -11.89
CA PRO A 209 -37.12 -16.79 -12.95
C PRO A 209 -37.25 -15.49 -13.75
N GLY A 210 -37.13 -15.61 -15.08
CA GLY A 210 -37.50 -14.55 -16.02
C GLY A 210 -39.00 -14.31 -16.05
#